data_AF-A0ABD2MV10-F1
#
_entry.id   AF-A0ABD2MV10-F1
#
_cell.length_a   1.000
_cell.length_b   1.000
_cell.length_c   1.000
_cell.angle_alpha   90.00
_cell.angle_beta   90.00
_cell.angle_gamma   90.00
#
_symmetry.space_group_name_H-M   'P 1'
#
loop_
_entity.id
_entity.type
_entity.pdbx_description
1 polymer ?
#
loop_
_entity_poly.entity_id
_entity_poly.type
_entity_poly.pdbx_seq_one_letter_code
_entity_poly.pdbx_strand_id
1 'polypeptide(L)'
;MGQPFRSYRTIRTYKRSTERADTPKNVMETACHAVIFEEKSVRTSSKQYDIAYKTLHRYVAKLKEKLDHNPNLTRAELTLDSVGYIKNRQVFTNLEEEA
;
A
#
# COMPACT_ATOMS: atom_id res chain seq x y z
N MET A 1 9.00 -18.31 56.97
CA MET A 1 8.81 -16.94 56.48
C MET A 1 9.14 -16.90 54.99
N GLY A 2 8.19 -17.23 54.11
CA GLY A 2 8.39 -17.21 52.65
C GLY A 2 7.98 -15.85 52.09
N GLN A 3 8.89 -15.14 51.42
CA GLN A 3 8.54 -13.88 50.78
C GLN A 3 7.65 -14.12 49.55
N PRO A 4 6.58 -13.33 49.34
CA PRO A 4 5.71 -13.49 48.19
C PRO A 4 6.43 -13.03 46.91
N PHE A 5 6.46 -13.92 45.92
CA PHE A 5 6.99 -13.65 44.58
C PHE A 5 6.09 -12.61 43.88
N ARG A 6 6.51 -11.34 43.87
CA ARG A 6 5.83 -10.29 43.10
C ARG A 6 5.95 -10.60 41.61
N SER A 7 4.91 -11.18 41.01
CA SER A 7 4.82 -11.26 39.55
C SER A 7 4.58 -9.85 39.01
N TYR A 8 5.64 -9.17 38.57
CA TYR A 8 5.49 -7.94 37.82
C TYR A 8 4.78 -8.26 36.51
N ARG A 9 3.49 -7.88 36.42
CA ARG A 9 2.72 -7.99 35.18
C ARG A 9 3.28 -6.96 34.20
N THR A 10 4.20 -7.36 33.34
CA THR A 10 4.70 -6.51 32.27
C THR A 10 3.54 -6.24 31.32
N ILE A 11 3.02 -5.00 31.34
CA ILE A 11 1.99 -4.57 30.40
C ILE A 11 2.64 -4.56 29.02
N ARG A 12 2.11 -5.39 28.11
CA ARG A 12 2.57 -5.45 26.72
C ARG A 12 2.26 -4.10 26.05
N THR A 13 3.25 -3.24 25.91
CA THR A 13 3.10 -1.97 25.18
C THR A 13 3.24 -2.25 23.69
N TYR A 14 2.14 -2.17 22.97
CA TYR A 14 2.16 -2.21 21.50
C TYR A 14 2.67 -0.86 20.99
N LYS A 15 3.84 -0.87 20.35
CA LYS A 15 4.28 0.27 19.54
C LYS A 15 3.33 0.35 18.33
N ARG A 16 2.58 1.45 18.18
CA ARG A 16 1.69 1.64 17.03
C ARG A 16 2.51 1.55 15.73
N SER A 17 1.96 0.88 14.73
CA SER A 17 2.54 0.85 13.39
C SER A 17 2.73 2.28 12.89
N THR A 18 3.89 2.56 12.29
CA THR A 18 4.18 3.86 11.69
C THR A 18 3.28 4.12 10.47
N GLU A 19 2.94 5.37 10.20
CA GLU A 19 2.16 5.82 9.02
C GLU A 19 2.85 5.56 7.67
N ARG A 20 4.06 4.98 7.67
CA ARG A 20 4.90 4.64 6.51
C ARG A 20 4.28 3.73 5.45
N ALA A 21 3.03 3.30 5.63
CA ALA A 21 2.32 2.43 4.70
C ALA A 21 1.07 3.07 4.08
N ASP A 22 0.76 4.33 4.42
CA ASP A 22 -0.38 5.06 3.87
C ASP A 22 0.06 6.01 2.76
N THR A 23 0.64 5.45 1.71
CA THR A 23 1.00 6.24 0.52
C THR A 23 -0.25 6.57 -0.27
N PRO A 24 -0.58 7.87 -0.47
CA PRO A 24 -1.77 8.25 -1.21
C PRO A 24 -1.64 7.84 -2.68
N LYS A 25 -2.79 7.54 -3.31
CA LYS A 25 -2.85 7.06 -4.69
C LYS A 25 -2.09 7.96 -5.67
N ASN A 26 -2.28 9.28 -5.57
CA ASN A 26 -1.65 10.26 -6.45
C ASN A 26 -0.11 10.20 -6.38
N VAL A 27 0.47 9.98 -5.19
CA VAL A 27 1.92 9.87 -5.01
C VAL A 27 2.45 8.56 -5.59
N MET A 28 1.69 7.46 -5.45
CA MET A 28 2.05 6.18 -6.06
C MET A 28 2.01 6.26 -7.60
N GLU A 29 0.99 6.89 -8.18
CA GLU A 29 0.85 7.05 -9.64
C GLU A 29 1.96 7.91 -10.23
N THR A 30 2.24 9.07 -9.61
CA THR A 30 3.35 9.95 -10.04
C THR A 30 4.70 9.24 -9.97
N ALA A 31 4.95 8.45 -8.92
CA ALA A 31 6.16 7.64 -8.79
C ALA A 31 6.26 6.56 -9.88
N CYS A 32 5.15 5.92 -10.25
CA CYS A 32 5.13 4.93 -11.31
C CYS A 32 5.33 5.56 -12.69
N HIS A 33 4.68 6.70 -12.97
CA HIS A 33 4.86 7.45 -14.21
C HIS A 33 6.31 7.89 -14.41
N ALA A 34 6.98 8.32 -13.35
CA ALA A 34 8.40 8.67 -13.38
C ALA A 34 9.28 7.47 -13.80
N VAL A 35 8.90 6.24 -13.45
CA VAL A 35 9.63 5.04 -13.87
C VAL A 35 9.29 4.65 -15.31
N ILE A 36 8.03 4.76 -15.71
CA ILE A 36 7.54 4.27 -17.02
C ILE A 36 7.85 5.26 -18.15
N PHE A 37 7.59 6.55 -17.96
CA PHE A 37 7.70 7.57 -19.00
C PHE A 37 8.99 8.39 -18.94
N GLU A 38 9.57 8.57 -17.75
CA GLU A 38 10.82 9.33 -17.58
C GLU A 38 12.05 8.40 -17.46
N GLU A 39 11.87 7.08 -17.65
CA GLU A 39 12.89 6.03 -17.58
C GLU A 39 13.74 6.04 -16.30
N LYS A 40 13.24 6.61 -15.20
CA LYS A 40 13.96 6.63 -13.93
C LYS A 40 14.03 5.23 -13.32
N SER A 41 15.14 4.94 -12.64
CA SER A 41 15.26 3.69 -11.92
C SER A 41 14.26 3.59 -10.77
N VAL A 42 13.69 2.40 -10.56
CA VAL A 42 12.78 2.12 -9.43
C VAL A 42 13.45 2.45 -8.08
N ARG A 43 14.77 2.26 -7.97
CA ARG A 43 15.53 2.58 -6.75
C ARG A 43 15.58 4.09 -6.49
N THR A 44 15.78 4.89 -7.53
CA THR A 44 15.82 6.36 -7.41
C THR A 44 14.43 6.88 -7.04
N SER A 45 13.39 6.44 -7.75
CA SER A 45 12.00 6.85 -7.49
C SER A 45 11.53 6.41 -6.10
N SER A 46 11.90 5.20 -5.66
CA SER A 46 11.59 4.70 -4.31
C SER A 46 12.09 5.65 -3.22
N LYS A 47 13.32 6.17 -3.34
CA LYS A 47 13.87 7.14 -2.40
C LYS A 47 13.22 8.51 -2.52
N GLN A 48 12.96 8.96 -3.74
CA GLN A 48 12.40 10.29 -4.02
C GLN A 48 10.99 10.46 -3.42
N TYR A 49 10.16 9.42 -3.50
CA TYR A 49 8.76 9.47 -3.06
C TYR A 49 8.53 8.81 -1.68
N ASP A 50 9.60 8.40 -0.98
CA ASP A 50 9.55 7.65 0.29
C ASP A 50 8.64 6.40 0.23
N ILE A 51 8.68 5.69 -0.90
CA ILE A 51 7.90 4.47 -1.14
C ILE A 51 8.83 3.27 -1.04
N ALA A 52 8.42 2.21 -0.33
CA ALA A 52 9.17 0.98 -0.28
C ALA A 52 9.41 0.38 -1.69
N TYR A 53 10.66 0.04 -2.00
CA TYR A 53 11.08 -0.47 -3.31
C TYR A 53 10.17 -1.60 -3.86
N LYS A 54 9.87 -2.59 -3.02
CA LYS A 54 9.02 -3.74 -3.41
C LYS A 54 7.60 -3.31 -3.77
N THR A 55 7.07 -2.32 -3.06
CA THR A 55 5.73 -1.76 -3.31
C THR A 55 5.71 -1.04 -4.65
N LEU A 56 6.66 -0.12 -4.87
CA LEU A 56 6.75 0.62 -6.14
C LEU A 56 6.95 -0.33 -7.32
N HIS A 57 7.87 -1.30 -7.21
CA HIS A 57 8.11 -2.30 -8.26
C HIS A 57 6.83 -3.06 -8.64
N ARG A 58 6.01 -3.46 -7.65
CA ARG A 58 4.74 -4.15 -7.88
C ARG A 58 3.76 -3.28 -8.66
N TYR A 59 3.61 -2.01 -8.30
CA TYR A 59 2.67 -1.11 -8.98
C TYR A 59 3.14 -0.74 -10.39
N VAL A 60 4.45 -0.56 -10.60
CA VAL A 60 5.03 -0.38 -11.93
C VAL A 60 4.73 -1.60 -12.82
N ALA A 61 4.90 -2.82 -12.31
CA ALA A 61 4.59 -4.03 -13.07
C ALA A 61 3.10 -4.08 -13.49
N LYS A 62 2.17 -3.76 -12.57
CA LYS A 62 0.73 -3.68 -12.89
C LYS A 62 0.42 -2.65 -13.98
N LEU A 63 1.03 -1.48 -13.93
CA LEU A 63 0.78 -0.44 -14.96
C LEU A 63 1.41 -0.80 -16.30
N LYS A 64 2.56 -1.50 -16.29
CA LYS A 64 3.15 -2.05 -17.51
C LYS A 64 2.26 -3.11 -18.14
N GLU A 65 1.71 -4.03 -17.35
CA GLU A 65 0.74 -5.01 -17.83
C GLU A 65 -0.50 -4.33 -18.46
N LYS A 66 -1.01 -3.26 -17.85
CA LYS A 66 -2.09 -2.44 -18.45
C LYS A 66 -1.67 -1.83 -19.80
N LEU A 67 -0.43 -1.37 -19.92
CA LEU A 67 0.11 -0.81 -21.15
C LEU A 67 0.34 -1.89 -22.23
N ASP A 68 0.79 -3.08 -21.83
CA ASP A 68 1.00 -4.21 -22.74
C ASP A 68 -0.33 -4.68 -23.34
N HIS A 69 -1.40 -4.68 -22.54
CA HIS A 69 -2.76 -4.97 -23.04
C HIS A 69 -3.32 -3.85 -23.92
N ASN A 70 -2.97 -2.60 -23.64
CA ASN A 70 -3.51 -1.43 -24.33
C ASN A 70 -2.38 -0.39 -24.58
N PRO A 71 -1.59 -0.54 -25.67
CA PRO A 71 -0.37 0.24 -25.88
C PRO A 71 -0.61 1.72 -26.19
N ASN A 72 -1.85 2.10 -26.52
CA ASN A 72 -2.22 3.48 -26.84
C ASN A 72 -2.60 4.31 -25.61
N LEU A 73 -2.50 3.78 -24.39
CA LEU A 73 -2.83 4.56 -23.19
C LEU A 73 -1.87 5.72 -23.01
N THR A 74 -2.46 6.90 -22.79
CA THR A 74 -1.70 8.09 -22.41
C THR A 74 -1.35 8.09 -20.92
N ARG A 75 -0.40 8.94 -20.53
CA ARG A 75 -0.01 9.14 -19.11
C ARG A 75 -1.20 9.45 -18.21
N ALA A 76 -2.18 10.22 -18.69
CA ALA A 76 -3.35 10.61 -17.92
C ALA A 76 -4.34 9.45 -17.70
N GLU A 77 -4.39 8.50 -18.63
CA GLU A 77 -5.28 7.34 -18.56
C GLU A 77 -4.66 6.19 -17.77
N LEU A 78 -3.33 6.14 -17.67
CA LEU A 78 -2.57 5.11 -16.98
C LEU A 78 -2.67 5.25 -15.44
N THR A 79 -3.82 4.87 -14.89
CA THR A 79 -4.16 5.04 -13.47
C THR A 79 -4.25 3.71 -12.70
N LEU A 80 -4.07 3.79 -11.39
CA LEU A 80 -4.18 2.67 -10.46
C LEU A 80 -5.61 2.51 -9.94
N ASP A 81 -6.14 1.30 -9.90
CA ASP A 81 -7.52 1.09 -9.42
C ASP A 81 -7.61 1.30 -7.90
N SER A 82 -6.59 0.85 -7.16
CA SER A 82 -6.45 1.11 -5.73
C SER A 82 -4.99 1.05 -5.28
N VAL A 83 -4.69 1.70 -4.16
CA VAL A 83 -3.40 1.66 -3.48
C VAL A 83 -3.61 1.23 -2.02
N GLY A 84 -2.74 0.35 -1.52
CA GLY A 84 -2.81 -0.13 -0.13
C GLY A 84 -3.76 -1.33 0.06
N TYR A 85 -4.29 -1.45 1.28
CA TYR A 85 -5.15 -2.56 1.68
C TYR A 85 -6.60 -2.29 1.25
N ILE A 86 -7.15 -3.18 0.44
CA ILE A 86 -8.57 -3.18 0.07
C ILE A 86 -9.29 -4.07 1.08
N LYS A 87 -10.28 -3.53 1.79
CA LYS A 87 -11.16 -4.35 2.64
C LYS A 87 -12.00 -5.27 1.76
N ASN A 88 -12.20 -6.50 2.20
CA ASN A 88 -13.15 -7.40 1.55
C ASN A 88 -14.55 -6.78 1.59
N ARG A 89 -15.30 -6.91 0.49
CA ARG A 89 -16.71 -6.50 0.45
C ARG A 89 -17.48 -7.31 1.48
N GLN A 90 -18.11 -6.62 2.45
CA GLN A 90 -19.11 -7.25 3.31
C GLN A 90 -20.38 -7.47 2.48
N VAL A 91 -20.84 -8.71 2.41
CA VAL A 91 -22.13 -9.07 1.83
C VAL A 91 -23.04 -9.35 3.01
N PHE A 92 -23.94 -8.43 3.32
CA PHE A 92 -24.99 -8.67 4.31
C PHE A 92 -26.01 -9.62 3.69
N THR A 93 -26.42 -10.63 4.46
CA THR A 93 -27.56 -11.47 4.04
C THR A 93 -28.86 -10.74 4.40
N ASN A 94 -29.95 -10.97 3.66
CA ASN A 94 -31.22 -10.25 3.86
C ASN A 94 -31.76 -10.29 5.31
N LEU A 95 -31.31 -11.25 6.13
CA LEU A 95 -31.67 -11.37 7.55
C LEU A 95 -31.00 -10.34 8.45
N GLU A 96 -29.92 -9.70 8.01
CA GLU A 96 -29.10 -8.78 8.80
C GLU A 96 -29.43 -7.29 8.53
N GLU A 97 -30.29 -6.99 7.54
CA GLU A 97 -30.73 -5.61 7.23
C GLU A 97 -31.92 -5.13 8.07
N GLU A 98 -32.62 -6.02 8.77
CA GLU A 98 -33.85 -5.71 9.54
C GLU A 98 -33.63 -5.51 11.06
N ALA A 99 -32.38 -5.51 11.54
CA ALA A 99 -32.01 -5.36 12.96
C ALA A 99 -31.46 -3.97 13.30
#